data_AF-A0A9E4B005-F1
#
_entry.id   AF-A0A9E4B005-F1
#
_cell.length_a   1.000
_cell.length_b   1.000
_cell.length_c   1.000
_cell.angle_alpha   90.00
_cell.angle_beta   90.00
_cell.angle_gamma   90.00
#
_symmetry.space_group_name_H-M   'P 1'
#
loop_
_entity.id
_entity.type
_entity.pdbx_description
1 polymer ?
#
loop_
_entity_poly.entity_id
_entity_poly.type
_entity_poly.pdbx_seq_one_letter_code
_entity_poly.pdbx_strand_id
1 'polypeptide(L)'
;MKIDMRYFLIVLWLCVTTSVPAQKNWMPDVNLRAAVKRQLSLPMETRLTKEHMRLLVDFKEGERSEISDLTGLEYAVDLTNLSIHGNPIRDLTPLSNLKFLTLLFISGCLIEDVLPLAHLPNLEYLALTHNRITDVTRLANLVTLKELYIIRNPILDYTPLLSLPNIEYMDWQDICDVPDMGIPVHERIESRTFPSIFGAWSELSNIDLPTIEENAYFDLFWHGFQFGLSWAKTPNGWKLVGGVADNYRKRDAWLSLNPNSISLLAVGYFTQCSDEFPLDFPGFTRDKRGNPRIDGGIDFMELAEDIDEGEAVDFLLDFTKPEVQDIVVEKAIAVAECGVYDGIFFDHWNYGHRLHNDHTIEEEHQARDIILQRIRAAVSEDFLIIVNTNGQAIPRWSSYVNGAFIELDSQFQSNAKYSREHLILYEDMLKWAENNYREPQINAFGIYNIRDSTNNDLSRLYTTLCLTHSNAYMIYEADAKTGVFWYSFWDVDLGRPIGKKAQLYENRDGLFIREFTNGWAVYNRSGKEQQIQFPEEVSGVASGVTEKRLHTIPDLDGEIYLKSESRLDTSLPADVNGDGIVNILDLVVVANAFGKDTPDVNGDGVVNVLDLVAVANTFE
;
A
#
# COMPACT_ATOMS: atom_id res chain seq x y z
N MET A 1 -10.45 -77.25 -80.91
CA MET A 1 -9.77 -78.42 -80.33
C MET A 1 -9.75 -78.21 -78.82
N LYS A 2 -10.40 -79.07 -78.03
CA LYS A 2 -10.29 -79.07 -76.56
C LYS A 2 -8.83 -79.36 -76.17
N ILE A 3 -8.34 -78.76 -75.08
CA ILE A 3 -7.70 -79.42 -73.92
C ILE A 3 -7.02 -78.38 -72.98
N ASP A 4 -7.28 -78.60 -71.68
CA ASP A 4 -6.58 -78.28 -70.41
C ASP A 4 -5.71 -77.02 -70.26
N MET A 5 -5.93 -76.13 -69.28
CA MET A 5 -6.03 -76.25 -67.81
C MET A 5 -4.68 -76.53 -67.10
N ARG A 6 -4.29 -75.53 -66.30
CA ARG A 6 -3.20 -75.47 -65.29
C ARG A 6 -1.82 -75.04 -65.82
N TYR A 7 -1.55 -73.75 -65.70
CA TYR A 7 -0.34 -73.12 -65.13
C TYR A 7 -0.28 -71.68 -65.67
N PHE A 8 -0.76 -70.72 -64.87
CA PHE A 8 -0.15 -69.40 -64.63
C PHE A 8 -1.19 -68.53 -63.93
N LEU A 9 -1.14 -68.56 -62.60
CA LEU A 9 -1.89 -67.67 -61.73
C LEU A 9 -1.09 -66.38 -61.56
N ILE A 10 -1.81 -65.26 -61.68
CA ILE A 10 -1.51 -63.91 -61.13
C ILE A 10 -0.67 -62.99 -62.03
N VAL A 11 -1.34 -62.31 -62.96
CA VAL A 11 -1.09 -60.90 -63.30
C VAL A 11 -2.43 -60.26 -63.61
N LEU A 12 -3.14 -59.71 -62.61
CA LEU A 12 -4.10 -58.60 -62.81
C LEU A 12 -4.66 -58.16 -61.44
N TRP A 13 -3.94 -57.29 -60.73
CA TRP A 13 -4.56 -56.18 -59.99
C TRP A 13 -3.50 -55.23 -59.45
N LEU A 14 -3.94 -53.97 -59.23
CA LEU A 14 -3.25 -52.86 -58.56
C LEU A 14 -2.50 -51.89 -59.50
N CYS A 15 -3.29 -51.08 -60.21
CA CYS A 15 -3.00 -49.64 -60.24
C CYS A 15 -3.17 -49.11 -58.80
N VAL A 16 -2.10 -49.20 -58.00
CA VAL A 16 -1.96 -48.35 -56.82
C VAL A 16 -1.10 -47.19 -57.28
N THR A 17 -1.74 -46.05 -57.52
CA THR A 17 -1.07 -44.78 -57.32
C THR A 17 -0.64 -44.77 -55.85
N THR A 18 0.60 -45.15 -55.57
CA THR A 18 1.19 -44.92 -54.26
C THR A 18 1.28 -43.41 -54.12
N SER A 19 0.33 -42.80 -53.40
CA SER A 19 0.53 -41.48 -52.83
C SER A 19 1.77 -41.61 -51.94
N VAL A 20 2.90 -41.07 -52.43
CA VAL A 20 4.08 -40.87 -51.60
C VAL A 20 3.60 -40.09 -50.37
N PRO A 21 3.74 -40.61 -49.13
CA PRO A 21 3.32 -39.84 -47.97
C PRO A 21 4.10 -38.52 -47.99
N ALA A 22 3.37 -37.41 -47.96
CA ALA A 22 3.96 -36.07 -48.00
C ALA A 22 5.06 -35.99 -46.94
N GLN A 23 6.31 -35.84 -47.37
CA GLN A 23 7.44 -35.71 -46.48
C GLN A 23 7.18 -34.50 -45.58
N LYS A 24 6.98 -34.74 -44.27
CA LYS A 24 6.76 -33.70 -43.26
C LYS A 24 7.85 -32.64 -43.43
N ASN A 25 7.46 -31.41 -43.78
CA ASN A 25 8.42 -30.32 -43.99
C ASN A 25 9.17 -30.10 -42.66
N TRP A 26 10.47 -30.41 -42.64
CA TRP A 26 11.28 -30.43 -41.42
C TRP A 26 11.63 -29.01 -40.92
N MET A 27 11.43 -28.00 -41.76
CA MET A 27 11.49 -26.59 -41.39
C MET A 27 10.27 -25.91 -42.03
N PRO A 28 9.10 -25.92 -41.40
CA PRO A 28 7.82 -25.53 -41.98
C PRO A 28 7.71 -24.03 -42.29
N ASP A 29 8.33 -23.16 -41.48
CA ASP A 29 8.25 -21.71 -41.62
C ASP A 29 9.05 -21.22 -42.86
N VAL A 30 8.36 -20.54 -43.78
CA VAL A 30 8.93 -20.04 -45.04
C VAL A 30 9.92 -18.89 -44.80
N ASN A 31 9.64 -18.06 -43.79
CA ASN A 31 10.42 -16.88 -43.48
C ASN A 31 11.70 -17.28 -42.74
N LEU A 32 11.62 -18.26 -41.85
CA LEU A 32 12.79 -18.88 -41.22
C LEU A 32 13.72 -19.50 -42.27
N ARG A 33 13.16 -20.27 -43.23
CA ARG A 33 13.98 -20.84 -44.33
C ARG A 33 14.67 -19.75 -45.15
N ALA A 34 13.97 -18.67 -45.46
CA ALA A 34 14.55 -17.56 -46.22
C ALA A 34 15.65 -16.84 -45.43
N ALA A 35 15.42 -16.57 -44.14
CA ALA A 35 16.38 -15.96 -43.24
C ALA A 35 17.65 -16.81 -43.09
N VAL A 36 17.52 -18.12 -42.91
CA VAL A 36 18.68 -19.04 -42.85
C VAL A 36 19.49 -19.00 -44.14
N LYS A 37 18.83 -18.99 -45.32
CA LYS A 37 19.54 -18.88 -46.60
C LYS A 37 20.28 -17.55 -46.73
N ARG A 38 19.69 -16.43 -46.28
CA ARG A 38 20.36 -15.13 -46.25
C ARG A 38 21.57 -15.15 -45.34
N GLN A 39 21.42 -15.66 -44.11
CA GLN A 39 22.53 -15.76 -43.15
C GLN A 39 23.71 -16.57 -43.71
N LEU A 40 23.42 -17.65 -44.42
CA LEU A 40 24.43 -18.53 -45.02
C LEU A 40 24.88 -18.08 -46.43
N SER A 41 24.39 -16.94 -46.93
CA SER A 41 24.66 -16.46 -48.29
C SER A 41 24.35 -17.50 -49.39
N LEU A 42 23.34 -18.33 -49.18
CA LEU A 42 22.89 -19.33 -50.15
C LEU A 42 21.92 -18.70 -51.15
N PRO A 43 21.98 -19.10 -52.44
CA PRO A 43 20.95 -18.72 -53.41
C PRO A 43 19.55 -19.17 -52.95
N MET A 44 18.51 -18.36 -53.19
CA MET A 44 17.17 -18.59 -52.64
C MET A 44 16.51 -19.88 -53.15
N GLU A 45 16.90 -20.36 -54.32
CA GLU A 45 16.50 -21.63 -54.92
C GLU A 45 17.20 -22.85 -54.30
N THR A 46 18.28 -22.64 -53.53
CA THR A 46 19.03 -23.71 -52.87
C THR A 46 18.12 -24.50 -51.94
N ARG A 47 18.09 -25.83 -52.08
CA ARG A 47 17.39 -26.71 -51.15
C ARG A 47 18.16 -26.73 -49.82
N LEU A 48 17.56 -26.16 -48.78
CA LEU A 48 18.12 -26.20 -47.44
C LEU A 48 18.13 -27.64 -46.90
N THR A 49 19.18 -28.01 -46.17
CA THR A 49 19.40 -29.33 -45.59
C THR A 49 19.78 -29.17 -44.12
N LYS A 50 19.70 -30.24 -43.33
CA LYS A 50 20.13 -30.22 -41.93
C LYS A 50 21.63 -29.95 -41.78
N GLU A 51 22.45 -30.38 -42.75
CA GLU A 51 23.89 -30.09 -42.76
C GLU A 51 24.17 -28.59 -42.91
N HIS A 52 23.35 -27.85 -43.68
CA HIS A 52 23.47 -26.39 -43.73
C HIS A 52 23.24 -25.74 -42.37
N MET A 53 22.36 -26.29 -41.52
CA MET A 53 22.08 -25.74 -40.19
C MET A 53 23.30 -25.77 -39.28
N ARG A 54 24.20 -26.74 -39.46
CA ARG A 54 25.46 -26.84 -38.71
C ARG A 54 26.44 -25.69 -38.98
N LEU A 55 26.23 -24.93 -40.05
CA LEU A 55 27.05 -23.77 -40.40
C LEU A 55 26.61 -22.50 -39.68
N LEU A 56 25.44 -22.52 -39.00
CA LEU A 56 24.94 -21.38 -38.24
C LEU A 56 25.62 -21.33 -36.87
N VAL A 57 26.54 -20.37 -36.71
CA VAL A 57 27.15 -20.00 -35.42
C VAL A 57 26.50 -18.74 -34.84
N ASP A 58 26.16 -17.78 -35.71
CA ASP A 58 25.39 -16.57 -35.40
C ASP A 58 24.17 -16.51 -36.33
N PHE A 59 23.02 -16.13 -35.79
CA PHE A 59 21.79 -15.97 -36.59
C PHE A 59 21.02 -14.71 -36.18
N LYS A 60 21.00 -13.71 -37.07
CA LYS A 60 20.34 -12.40 -36.87
C LYS A 60 19.42 -12.00 -38.02
N GLU A 61 19.59 -12.61 -39.19
CA GLU A 61 18.76 -12.39 -40.40
C GLU A 61 17.27 -12.76 -40.22
N GLY A 62 16.90 -13.31 -39.07
CA GLY A 62 15.53 -13.66 -38.69
C GLY A 62 14.79 -12.59 -37.89
N GLU A 63 15.42 -11.48 -37.49
CA GLU A 63 14.73 -10.39 -36.79
C GLU A 63 13.61 -9.78 -37.65
N ARG A 64 12.46 -9.48 -37.02
CA ARG A 64 11.29 -8.79 -37.63
C ARG A 64 10.90 -9.35 -39.01
N SER A 65 10.96 -10.67 -39.15
CA SER A 65 10.81 -11.38 -40.41
C SER A 65 9.49 -12.17 -40.49
N GLU A 66 8.54 -11.90 -39.59
CA GLU A 66 7.27 -12.63 -39.48
C GLU A 66 7.46 -14.14 -39.32
N ILE A 67 8.49 -14.55 -38.56
CA ILE A 67 8.74 -15.94 -38.22
C ILE A 67 7.79 -16.34 -37.09
N SER A 68 7.09 -17.45 -37.23
CA SER A 68 6.11 -17.92 -36.23
C SER A 68 6.44 -19.29 -35.65
N ASP A 69 7.22 -20.09 -36.38
CA ASP A 69 7.60 -21.45 -35.99
C ASP A 69 9.12 -21.64 -36.15
N LEU A 70 9.78 -21.96 -35.03
CA LEU A 70 11.23 -22.16 -34.95
C LEU A 70 11.67 -23.59 -35.33
N THR A 71 10.74 -24.48 -35.67
CA THR A 71 11.03 -25.86 -36.07
C THR A 71 12.05 -25.88 -37.21
N GLY A 72 13.13 -26.62 -37.02
CA GLY A 72 14.31 -26.68 -37.87
C GLY A 72 15.56 -26.07 -37.23
N LEU A 73 15.42 -25.15 -36.26
CA LEU A 73 16.56 -24.60 -35.52
C LEU A 73 17.21 -25.61 -34.58
N GLU A 74 16.53 -26.70 -34.19
CA GLU A 74 17.12 -27.76 -33.37
C GLU A 74 18.32 -28.46 -34.03
N TYR A 75 18.49 -28.29 -35.34
CA TYR A 75 19.64 -28.81 -36.10
C TYR A 75 20.83 -27.83 -36.18
N ALA A 76 20.67 -26.58 -35.73
CA ALA A 76 21.74 -25.59 -35.64
C ALA A 76 22.59 -25.83 -34.38
N VAL A 77 23.13 -27.04 -34.25
CA VAL A 77 23.73 -27.53 -33.01
C VAL A 77 24.99 -26.78 -32.58
N ASP A 78 25.59 -26.00 -33.48
CA ASP A 78 26.81 -25.23 -33.26
C ASP A 78 26.51 -23.71 -33.07
N LEU A 79 25.22 -23.34 -32.91
CA LEU A 79 24.76 -21.95 -32.73
C LEU A 79 25.13 -21.40 -31.36
N THR A 80 25.80 -20.25 -31.33
CA THR A 80 26.20 -19.53 -30.11
C THR A 80 25.38 -18.27 -29.87
N ASN A 81 24.98 -17.59 -30.94
CA ASN A 81 24.28 -16.32 -30.86
C ASN A 81 23.01 -16.36 -31.70
N LEU A 82 21.88 -16.06 -31.07
CA LEU A 82 20.57 -16.08 -31.73
C LEU A 82 19.83 -14.77 -31.45
N SER A 83 19.52 -14.02 -32.51
CA SER A 83 18.64 -12.87 -32.48
C SER A 83 17.48 -13.01 -33.46
N ILE A 84 16.28 -13.01 -32.90
CA ILE A 84 15.00 -13.26 -33.60
C ILE A 84 13.88 -12.40 -33.02
N HIS A 85 14.22 -11.21 -32.53
CA HIS A 85 13.29 -10.23 -31.99
C HIS A 85 12.16 -9.83 -32.95
N GLY A 86 11.02 -9.45 -32.38
CA GLY A 86 9.92 -8.82 -33.14
C GLY A 86 9.20 -9.77 -34.09
N ASN A 87 9.03 -11.03 -33.67
CA ASN A 87 8.40 -12.09 -34.45
C ASN A 87 7.24 -12.72 -33.65
N PRO A 88 6.17 -13.24 -34.28
CA PRO A 88 5.03 -13.86 -33.59
C PRO A 88 5.33 -15.27 -33.05
N ILE A 89 6.48 -15.47 -32.40
CA ILE A 89 6.94 -16.75 -31.85
C ILE A 89 6.28 -17.00 -30.49
N ARG A 90 5.82 -18.23 -30.27
CA ARG A 90 5.27 -18.71 -28.99
C ARG A 90 6.05 -19.89 -28.40
N ASP A 91 6.50 -20.79 -29.26
CA ASP A 91 7.12 -22.06 -28.86
C ASP A 91 8.65 -21.99 -28.99
N LEU A 92 9.33 -22.21 -27.87
CA LEU A 92 10.79 -22.24 -27.77
C LEU A 92 11.36 -23.65 -27.75
N THR A 93 10.53 -24.70 -27.86
CA THR A 93 10.95 -26.11 -27.85
C THR A 93 12.10 -26.40 -28.83
N PRO A 94 12.14 -25.85 -30.06
CA PRO A 94 13.26 -26.08 -30.98
C PRO A 94 14.63 -25.62 -30.46
N LEU A 95 14.66 -24.74 -29.45
CA LEU A 95 15.91 -24.22 -28.87
C LEU A 95 16.46 -25.10 -27.74
N SER A 96 15.67 -26.05 -27.20
CA SER A 96 15.94 -26.68 -25.90
C SER A 96 17.24 -27.48 -25.77
N ASN A 97 17.87 -27.82 -26.91
CA ASN A 97 19.09 -28.62 -26.97
C ASN A 97 20.28 -27.87 -27.59
N LEU A 98 20.18 -26.56 -27.81
CA LEU A 98 21.25 -25.74 -28.39
C LEU A 98 22.31 -25.40 -27.33
N LYS A 99 23.08 -26.40 -26.93
CA LYS A 99 23.97 -26.35 -25.75
C LYS A 99 25.07 -25.28 -25.83
N PHE A 100 25.41 -24.79 -27.02
CA PHE A 100 26.44 -23.77 -27.20
C PHE A 100 25.90 -22.34 -27.21
N LEU A 101 24.58 -22.16 -27.05
CA LEU A 101 23.96 -20.84 -27.05
C LEU A 101 24.44 -20.02 -25.84
N THR A 102 25.07 -18.89 -26.10
CA THR A 102 25.60 -17.93 -25.12
C THR A 102 24.78 -16.65 -25.09
N LEU A 103 24.29 -16.19 -26.23
CA LEU A 103 23.48 -14.97 -26.34
C LEU A 103 22.13 -15.28 -27.01
N LEU A 104 21.03 -14.96 -26.32
CA LEU A 104 19.67 -15.15 -26.83
C LEU A 104 18.87 -13.85 -26.75
N PHE A 105 18.41 -13.40 -27.91
CA PHE A 105 17.74 -12.14 -28.15
C PHE A 105 16.34 -12.42 -28.77
N ILE A 106 15.29 -12.43 -27.94
CA ILE A 106 13.92 -12.82 -28.33
C ILE A 106 12.79 -11.96 -27.72
N SER A 107 13.10 -10.74 -27.31
CA SER A 107 12.15 -9.66 -27.03
C SER A 107 11.13 -9.38 -28.15
N GLY A 108 9.93 -8.94 -27.77
CA GLY A 108 8.87 -8.52 -28.68
C GLY A 108 8.21 -9.67 -29.44
N CYS A 109 8.08 -10.82 -28.77
CA CYS A 109 7.40 -12.00 -29.30
C CYS A 109 6.11 -12.28 -28.51
N LEU A 110 5.62 -13.52 -28.54
CA LEU A 110 4.41 -13.97 -27.85
C LEU A 110 4.72 -15.13 -26.90
N ILE A 111 5.92 -15.14 -26.31
CA ILE A 111 6.40 -16.24 -25.47
C ILE A 111 5.65 -16.23 -24.13
N GLU A 112 5.12 -17.38 -23.73
CA GLU A 112 4.48 -17.60 -22.43
C GLU A 112 5.29 -18.58 -21.58
N ASP A 113 5.89 -19.61 -22.20
CA ASP A 113 6.66 -20.67 -21.54
C ASP A 113 8.16 -20.57 -21.85
N VAL A 114 8.97 -20.45 -20.80
CA VAL A 114 10.44 -20.41 -20.86
C VAL A 114 11.11 -21.72 -20.42
N LEU A 115 10.34 -22.77 -20.11
CA LEU A 115 10.87 -24.09 -19.77
C LEU A 115 11.89 -24.63 -20.78
N PRO A 116 11.72 -24.45 -22.11
CA PRO A 116 12.72 -24.92 -23.07
C PRO A 116 14.11 -24.31 -22.88
N LEU A 117 14.22 -23.13 -22.25
CA LEU A 117 15.51 -22.47 -22.01
C LEU A 117 16.24 -23.01 -20.78
N ALA A 118 15.53 -23.67 -19.86
CA ALA A 118 15.99 -24.01 -18.50
C ALA A 118 17.25 -24.89 -18.43
N HIS A 119 17.68 -25.50 -19.54
CA HIS A 119 18.80 -26.43 -19.60
C HIS A 119 19.89 -25.99 -20.59
N LEU A 120 19.91 -24.71 -20.99
CA LEU A 120 20.96 -24.15 -21.84
C LEU A 120 22.18 -23.81 -20.96
N PRO A 121 23.22 -24.65 -20.93
CA PRO A 121 24.22 -24.64 -19.85
C PRO A 121 25.27 -23.53 -19.99
N ASN A 122 25.27 -22.80 -21.11
CA ASN A 122 26.26 -21.77 -21.44
C ASN A 122 25.61 -20.41 -21.69
N LEU A 123 24.32 -20.24 -21.40
CA LEU A 123 23.62 -18.99 -21.68
C LEU A 123 24.10 -17.91 -20.71
N GLU A 124 24.66 -16.83 -21.24
CA GLU A 124 25.20 -15.71 -20.44
C GLU A 124 24.34 -14.45 -20.58
N TYR A 125 23.70 -14.23 -21.72
CA TYR A 125 22.85 -13.07 -21.98
C TYR A 125 21.49 -13.51 -22.52
N LEU A 126 20.41 -13.04 -21.88
CA LEU A 126 19.04 -13.38 -22.25
C LEU A 126 18.14 -12.14 -22.30
N ALA A 127 17.60 -11.82 -23.48
CA ALA A 127 16.60 -10.77 -23.66
C ALA A 127 15.24 -11.33 -24.07
N LEU A 128 14.29 -11.20 -23.15
CA LEU A 128 12.89 -11.65 -23.16
C LEU A 128 11.90 -10.49 -22.98
N THR A 129 12.35 -9.23 -23.05
CA THR A 129 11.50 -8.03 -22.89
C THR A 129 10.27 -8.06 -23.79
N HIS A 130 9.11 -7.61 -23.30
CA HIS A 130 7.88 -7.53 -24.10
C HIS A 130 7.44 -8.90 -24.67
N ASN A 131 7.17 -9.84 -23.76
CA ASN A 131 6.57 -11.13 -24.05
C ASN A 131 5.33 -11.31 -23.14
N ARG A 132 4.92 -12.55 -22.85
CA ARG A 132 3.73 -12.90 -22.05
C ARG A 132 4.08 -13.89 -20.93
N ILE A 133 5.31 -13.84 -20.44
CA ILE A 133 5.83 -14.74 -19.41
C ILE A 133 5.20 -14.39 -18.06
N THR A 134 4.72 -15.39 -17.33
CA THR A 134 4.15 -15.23 -15.98
C THR A 134 4.97 -15.94 -14.90
N ASP A 135 5.66 -17.01 -15.26
CA ASP A 135 6.47 -17.85 -14.37
C ASP A 135 7.93 -17.90 -14.85
N VAL A 136 8.85 -17.46 -13.98
CA VAL A 136 10.29 -17.42 -14.23
C VAL A 136 11.06 -18.48 -13.46
N THR A 137 10.39 -19.39 -12.75
CA THR A 137 11.00 -20.41 -11.90
C THR A 137 12.05 -21.23 -12.63
N ARG A 138 11.81 -21.50 -13.92
CA ARG A 138 12.71 -22.33 -14.75
C ARG A 138 13.99 -21.62 -15.17
N LEU A 139 14.01 -20.29 -15.18
CA LEU A 139 15.19 -19.52 -15.53
C LEU A 139 16.25 -19.57 -14.41
N ALA A 140 15.87 -19.88 -13.16
CA ALA A 140 16.78 -20.07 -12.04
C ALA A 140 17.86 -21.15 -12.27
N ASN A 141 17.62 -22.07 -13.22
CA ASN A 141 18.56 -23.12 -13.59
C ASN A 141 19.72 -22.63 -14.48
N LEU A 142 19.63 -21.40 -15.01
CA LEU A 142 20.62 -20.81 -15.91
C LEU A 142 21.83 -20.27 -15.13
N VAL A 143 22.59 -21.17 -14.48
CA VAL A 143 23.67 -20.80 -13.56
C VAL A 143 24.81 -19.98 -14.19
N THR A 144 24.91 -19.92 -15.52
CA THR A 144 25.89 -19.12 -16.26
C THR A 144 25.40 -17.71 -16.63
N LEU A 145 24.12 -17.40 -16.37
CA LEU A 145 23.51 -16.16 -16.82
C LEU A 145 24.10 -14.95 -16.08
N LYS A 146 24.52 -13.94 -16.85
CA LYS A 146 25.11 -12.68 -16.38
C LYS A 146 24.18 -11.50 -16.61
N GLU A 147 23.47 -11.48 -17.73
CA GLU A 147 22.56 -10.37 -18.06
C GLU A 147 21.18 -10.90 -18.44
N LEU A 148 20.14 -10.38 -17.78
CA LEU A 148 18.75 -10.73 -18.04
C LEU A 148 17.90 -9.48 -18.31
N TYR A 149 17.25 -9.45 -19.47
CA TYR A 149 16.27 -8.42 -19.84
C TYR A 149 14.88 -9.05 -19.96
N ILE A 150 13.95 -8.78 -19.06
CA ILE A 150 12.67 -9.46 -18.94
C ILE A 150 11.50 -8.53 -18.60
N ILE A 151 11.71 -7.20 -18.56
CA ILE A 151 10.61 -6.23 -18.34
C ILE A 151 9.48 -6.37 -19.38
N ARG A 152 8.30 -5.84 -19.05
CA ARG A 152 7.09 -5.93 -19.90
C ARG A 152 6.66 -7.39 -20.13
N ASN A 153 6.68 -8.17 -19.06
CA ASN A 153 6.06 -9.48 -18.94
C ASN A 153 5.14 -9.45 -17.71
N PRO A 154 4.01 -10.17 -17.70
CA PRO A 154 3.11 -10.25 -16.53
C PRO A 154 3.64 -11.18 -15.42
N ILE A 155 4.87 -10.94 -14.95
CA ILE A 155 5.53 -11.74 -13.89
C ILE A 155 5.16 -11.17 -12.52
N LEU A 156 4.69 -12.04 -11.61
CA LEU A 156 4.31 -11.65 -10.24
C LEU A 156 5.35 -12.03 -9.18
N ASP A 157 6.21 -13.02 -9.46
CA ASP A 157 7.22 -13.53 -8.53
C ASP A 157 8.59 -13.65 -9.22
N TYR A 158 9.51 -12.78 -8.84
CA TYR A 158 10.90 -12.77 -9.32
C TYR A 158 11.86 -13.54 -8.39
N THR A 159 11.37 -14.05 -7.25
CA THR A 159 12.19 -14.73 -6.23
C THR A 159 13.09 -15.84 -6.80
N PRO A 160 12.64 -16.69 -7.75
CA PRO A 160 13.50 -17.73 -8.32
C PRO A 160 14.77 -17.19 -8.99
N LEU A 161 14.74 -15.94 -9.49
CA LEU A 161 15.88 -15.34 -10.19
C LEU A 161 16.96 -14.82 -9.24
N LEU A 162 16.63 -14.62 -7.96
CA LEU A 162 17.57 -14.15 -6.93
C LEU A 162 18.66 -15.18 -6.61
N SER A 163 18.45 -16.48 -6.94
CA SER A 163 19.42 -17.54 -6.70
C SER A 163 20.46 -17.70 -7.82
N LEU A 164 20.41 -16.87 -8.87
CA LEU A 164 21.36 -16.95 -9.98
C LEU A 164 22.77 -16.50 -9.53
N PRO A 165 23.77 -17.40 -9.54
CA PRO A 165 25.04 -17.14 -8.86
C PRO A 165 25.97 -16.17 -9.59
N ASN A 166 25.74 -15.90 -10.88
CA ASN A 166 26.63 -15.11 -11.74
C ASN A 166 25.93 -13.90 -12.39
N ILE A 167 24.74 -13.51 -11.91
CA ILE A 167 24.01 -12.38 -12.49
C ILE A 167 24.72 -11.05 -12.17
N GLU A 168 25.03 -10.27 -13.21
CA GLU A 168 25.70 -8.97 -13.15
C GLU A 168 24.71 -7.83 -13.41
N TYR A 169 23.71 -8.05 -14.28
CA TYR A 169 22.68 -7.08 -14.61
C TYR A 169 21.32 -7.77 -14.81
N MET A 170 20.27 -7.19 -14.26
CA MET A 170 18.88 -7.56 -14.54
C MET A 170 18.05 -6.29 -14.64
N ASP A 171 17.10 -6.22 -15.57
CA ASP A 171 16.11 -5.13 -15.61
C ASP A 171 14.93 -5.47 -14.67
N TRP A 172 14.98 -4.93 -13.44
CA TRP A 172 13.97 -5.26 -12.42
C TRP A 172 12.63 -4.59 -12.72
N GLN A 173 11.57 -5.37 -12.57
CA GLN A 173 10.22 -4.88 -12.29
C GLN A 173 9.92 -5.26 -10.83
N ASP A 174 10.31 -4.42 -9.88
CA ASP A 174 9.72 -4.38 -8.52
C ASP A 174 9.13 -2.99 -8.31
N ILE A 175 8.49 -2.47 -9.36
CA ILE A 175 7.77 -1.20 -9.35
C ILE A 175 6.36 -1.51 -8.86
N CYS A 176 5.90 -0.78 -7.85
CA CYS A 176 4.55 -0.88 -7.36
C CYS A 176 3.59 -0.18 -8.35
N ASP A 177 3.02 -0.92 -9.30
CA ASP A 177 2.12 -0.41 -10.35
C ASP A 177 0.84 -1.26 -10.56
N VAL A 178 0.37 -1.97 -9.53
CA VAL A 178 -0.79 -2.87 -9.63
C VAL A 178 -1.97 -2.39 -8.76
N PRO A 179 -2.91 -1.58 -9.30
CA PRO A 179 -4.12 -1.23 -8.56
C PRO A 179 -5.27 -2.22 -8.80
N ASP A 180 -5.79 -2.81 -7.70
CA ASP A 180 -7.23 -2.89 -7.31
C ASP A 180 -7.31 -3.52 -5.90
N MET A 181 -7.79 -2.76 -4.91
CA MET A 181 -7.45 -2.94 -3.48
C MET A 181 -8.65 -3.25 -2.57
N GLY A 182 -9.65 -3.96 -3.09
CA GLY A 182 -10.79 -4.39 -2.30
C GLY A 182 -11.79 -3.26 -2.02
N ILE A 183 -12.24 -3.14 -0.76
CA ILE A 183 -13.32 -2.21 -0.38
C ILE A 183 -12.86 -0.75 -0.56
N PRO A 184 -13.62 0.10 -1.31
CA PRO A 184 -13.28 1.50 -1.50
C PRO A 184 -13.03 2.26 -0.20
N VAL A 185 -12.10 3.21 -0.23
CA VAL A 185 -11.71 4.02 0.95
C VAL A 185 -12.92 4.73 1.57
N HIS A 186 -13.81 5.28 0.76
CA HIS A 186 -15.00 5.97 1.26
C HIS A 186 -15.94 5.03 2.02
N GLU A 187 -16.12 3.79 1.56
CA GLU A 187 -16.93 2.79 2.25
C GLU A 187 -16.32 2.45 3.61
N ARG A 188 -14.99 2.23 3.68
CA ARG A 188 -14.25 1.98 4.93
C ARG A 188 -14.39 3.12 5.94
N ILE A 189 -14.33 4.36 5.45
CA ILE A 189 -14.54 5.57 6.27
C ILE A 189 -15.97 5.62 6.84
N GLU A 190 -16.97 5.28 6.03
CA GLU A 190 -18.38 5.33 6.44
C GLU A 190 -18.77 4.16 7.35
N SER A 191 -18.13 3.01 7.21
CA SER A 191 -18.48 1.79 7.95
C SER A 191 -17.89 1.69 9.36
N ARG A 192 -16.88 2.52 9.69
CA ARG A 192 -16.18 2.47 10.97
C ARG A 192 -17.07 2.75 12.18
N THR A 193 -16.64 2.25 13.33
CA THR A 193 -17.23 2.54 14.63
C THR A 193 -16.38 3.57 15.39
N PHE A 194 -16.82 3.95 16.58
CA PHE A 194 -16.17 4.98 17.40
C PHE A 194 -15.96 4.47 18.83
N PRO A 195 -14.96 4.98 19.56
CA PRO A 195 -13.94 5.96 19.14
C PRO A 195 -13.00 5.41 18.06
N SER A 196 -12.59 6.28 17.13
CA SER A 196 -11.70 5.90 16.02
C SER A 196 -10.31 6.49 16.24
N ILE A 197 -9.29 5.63 16.26
CA ILE A 197 -7.95 5.98 16.73
C ILE A 197 -6.97 5.98 15.55
N PHE A 198 -6.02 6.92 15.54
CA PHE A 198 -4.93 6.90 14.55
C PHE A 198 -3.55 6.79 15.19
N GLY A 199 -2.58 6.26 14.45
CA GLY A 199 -1.18 6.18 14.82
C GLY A 199 -0.29 6.99 13.86
N ALA A 200 0.77 7.62 14.40
CA ALA A 200 1.70 8.46 13.64
C ALA A 200 3.17 8.16 13.99
N TRP A 201 4.08 8.30 13.01
CA TRP A 201 5.53 8.52 13.18
C TRP A 201 6.39 7.55 14.03
N SER A 202 6.08 6.25 14.01
CA SER A 202 6.95 5.09 14.40
C SER A 202 6.82 4.49 15.81
N GLU A 203 7.13 3.18 15.84
CA GLU A 203 7.10 2.14 16.89
C GLU A 203 6.03 2.29 17.99
N LEU A 204 4.92 1.55 17.79
CA LEU A 204 3.78 1.36 18.69
C LEU A 204 4.21 0.70 20.02
N SER A 205 4.95 1.45 20.83
CA SER A 205 5.78 0.95 21.93
C SER A 205 5.03 0.46 23.18
N ASN A 206 3.69 0.44 23.17
CA ASN A 206 2.86 0.18 24.36
C ASN A 206 1.74 -0.86 24.16
N ILE A 207 1.73 -1.64 23.08
CA ILE A 207 0.76 -2.73 22.87
C ILE A 207 1.52 -4.07 22.94
N ASP A 208 1.28 -4.91 23.95
CA ASP A 208 1.93 -6.23 24.11
C ASP A 208 1.36 -7.28 23.13
N LEU A 209 1.54 -7.12 21.81
CA LEU A 209 1.07 -8.04 20.75
C LEU A 209 2.08 -8.14 19.58
N PRO A 210 2.03 -9.15 18.70
CA PRO A 210 2.88 -9.19 17.51
C PRO A 210 2.52 -8.07 16.49
N THR A 211 3.54 -7.51 15.84
CA THR A 211 3.54 -6.19 15.14
C THR A 211 2.41 -5.89 14.14
N ILE A 212 1.78 -6.88 13.52
CA ILE A 212 0.66 -6.62 12.58
C ILE A 212 -0.68 -6.43 13.31
N GLU A 213 -0.85 -7.09 14.46
CA GLU A 213 -2.03 -6.94 15.31
C GLU A 213 -2.00 -5.55 15.97
N GLU A 214 -0.84 -5.06 16.39
CA GLU A 214 -0.65 -3.70 16.93
C GLU A 214 -1.14 -2.61 15.96
N ASN A 215 -0.77 -2.72 14.67
CA ASN A 215 -1.17 -1.75 13.65
C ASN A 215 -2.68 -1.85 13.31
N ALA A 216 -3.27 -3.04 13.46
CA ALA A 216 -4.69 -3.25 13.21
C ALA A 216 -5.60 -2.55 14.23
N TYR A 217 -5.11 -2.19 15.42
CA TYR A 217 -5.86 -1.37 16.37
C TYR A 217 -6.18 0.03 15.88
N PHE A 218 -5.38 0.56 14.95
CA PHE A 218 -5.57 1.91 14.42
C PHE A 218 -6.44 1.86 13.16
N ASP A 219 -7.48 2.68 13.15
CA ASP A 219 -8.34 2.86 11.98
C ASP A 219 -7.72 3.82 10.96
N LEU A 220 -6.72 4.61 11.36
CA LEU A 220 -5.93 5.46 10.48
C LEU A 220 -4.46 5.39 10.90
N PHE A 221 -3.56 5.33 9.93
CA PHE A 221 -2.15 5.33 10.21
C PHE A 221 -1.38 6.03 9.11
N TRP A 222 -0.33 6.77 9.46
CA TRP A 222 0.61 7.32 8.49
C TRP A 222 2.05 7.20 8.95
N HIS A 223 2.93 6.86 8.01
CA HIS A 223 4.34 6.63 8.26
C HIS A 223 5.19 6.87 6.99
N GLY A 224 6.51 6.77 7.14
CA GLY A 224 7.41 6.47 6.03
C GLY A 224 7.19 5.05 5.50
N PHE A 225 8.12 4.56 4.66
CA PHE A 225 7.95 3.27 3.99
C PHE A 225 7.70 2.10 4.93
N GLN A 226 6.61 1.37 4.70
CA GLN A 226 6.39 0.09 5.33
C GLN A 226 7.14 -1.00 4.55
N PHE A 227 7.63 -2.02 5.28
CA PHE A 227 8.04 -3.32 4.76
C PHE A 227 9.05 -3.32 3.60
N GLY A 228 9.94 -2.33 3.55
CA GLY A 228 11.05 -2.29 2.60
C GLY A 228 10.74 -1.64 1.26
N LEU A 229 9.58 -0.97 1.10
CA LEU A 229 9.38 -0.05 -0.01
C LEU A 229 10.39 1.11 0.06
N SER A 230 10.70 1.69 -1.09
CA SER A 230 11.63 2.82 -1.21
C SER A 230 11.33 3.62 -2.48
N TRP A 231 11.83 4.86 -2.52
CA TRP A 231 11.77 5.68 -3.73
C TRP A 231 12.83 5.22 -4.73
N ALA A 232 12.44 5.04 -5.99
CA ALA A 232 13.37 4.91 -7.10
C ALA A 232 13.01 5.86 -8.24
N LYS A 233 14.03 6.50 -8.81
CA LYS A 233 13.86 7.35 -9.99
C LYS A 233 13.95 6.51 -11.26
N THR A 234 12.88 6.49 -12.05
CA THR A 234 12.82 5.78 -13.34
C THR A 234 12.84 6.77 -14.51
N PRO A 235 13.02 6.30 -15.77
CA PRO A 235 12.85 7.17 -16.93
C PRO A 235 11.47 7.83 -17.06
N ASN A 236 10.44 7.29 -16.40
CA ASN A 236 9.07 7.78 -16.41
C ASN A 236 8.68 8.53 -15.11
N GLY A 237 9.67 8.96 -14.33
CA GLY A 237 9.47 9.65 -13.05
C GLY A 237 9.73 8.76 -11.84
N TRP A 238 9.48 9.30 -10.65
CA TRP A 238 9.60 8.57 -9.39
C TRP A 238 8.59 7.42 -9.28
N LYS A 239 9.02 6.31 -8.66
CA LYS A 239 8.22 5.12 -8.40
C LYS A 239 8.52 4.56 -7.02
N LEU A 240 7.54 3.86 -6.46
CA LEU A 240 7.72 3.00 -5.29
C LEU A 240 8.28 1.65 -5.73
N VAL A 241 9.33 1.18 -5.07
CA VAL A 241 9.95 -0.12 -5.34
C VAL A 241 10.32 -0.87 -4.07
N GLY A 242 10.45 -2.19 -4.15
CA GLY A 242 10.99 -3.00 -3.05
C GLY A 242 9.91 -3.80 -2.29
N GLY A 243 9.87 -5.11 -2.50
CA GLY A 243 9.02 -6.01 -1.72
C GLY A 243 7.52 -5.80 -1.95
N VAL A 244 7.13 -5.40 -3.16
CA VAL A 244 5.74 -5.01 -3.49
C VAL A 244 4.72 -6.11 -3.16
N ALA A 245 5.00 -7.36 -3.55
CA ALA A 245 4.11 -8.49 -3.26
C ALA A 245 3.97 -8.79 -1.76
N ASP A 246 5.00 -8.54 -0.97
CA ASP A 246 4.95 -8.72 0.49
C ASP A 246 4.14 -7.61 1.16
N ASN A 247 4.23 -6.37 0.64
CA ASN A 247 3.44 -5.23 1.09
C ASN A 247 1.95 -5.45 0.85
N TYR A 248 1.53 -5.95 -0.32
CA TYR A 248 0.12 -6.31 -0.54
C TYR A 248 -0.35 -7.41 0.41
N ARG A 249 0.43 -8.49 0.59
CA ARG A 249 0.06 -9.56 1.52
C ARG A 249 -0.13 -9.06 2.95
N LYS A 250 0.74 -8.15 3.40
CA LYS A 250 0.65 -7.54 4.73
C LYS A 250 -0.54 -6.60 4.84
N ARG A 251 -0.82 -5.83 3.79
CA ARG A 251 -2.02 -5.00 3.74
C ARG A 251 -3.31 -5.82 3.77
N ASP A 252 -3.39 -6.90 3.00
CA ASP A 252 -4.54 -7.80 3.01
C ASP A 252 -4.73 -8.43 4.40
N ALA A 253 -3.64 -8.88 5.03
CA ALA A 253 -3.67 -9.40 6.39
C ALA A 253 -4.14 -8.33 7.39
N TRP A 254 -3.66 -7.09 7.26
CA TRP A 254 -4.13 -5.98 8.10
C TRP A 254 -5.62 -5.70 7.89
N LEU A 255 -6.07 -5.54 6.64
CA LEU A 255 -7.50 -5.30 6.34
C LEU A 255 -8.40 -6.46 6.77
N SER A 256 -7.87 -7.68 6.90
CA SER A 256 -8.61 -8.80 7.47
C SER A 256 -8.84 -8.69 8.99
N LEU A 257 -7.95 -7.99 9.70
CA LEU A 257 -8.06 -7.71 11.14
C LEU A 257 -8.87 -6.44 11.42
N ASN A 258 -8.65 -5.39 10.63
CA ASN A 258 -9.42 -4.15 10.67
C ASN A 258 -9.83 -3.73 9.25
N PRO A 259 -11.05 -4.10 8.82
CA PRO A 259 -11.57 -3.79 7.49
C PRO A 259 -11.74 -2.30 7.22
N ASN A 260 -11.77 -1.46 8.25
CA ASN A 260 -11.97 -0.01 8.12
C ASN A 260 -10.66 0.78 8.15
N SER A 261 -9.52 0.11 8.30
CA SER A 261 -8.23 0.80 8.46
C SER A 261 -7.84 1.56 7.20
N ILE A 262 -7.22 2.73 7.40
CA ILE A 262 -6.73 3.63 6.36
C ILE A 262 -5.24 3.84 6.56
N SER A 263 -4.43 3.69 5.50
CA SER A 263 -2.98 3.89 5.56
C SER A 263 -2.53 5.00 4.61
N LEU A 264 -1.73 5.95 5.08
CA LEU A 264 -1.16 7.02 4.26
C LEU A 264 0.37 6.96 4.24
N LEU A 265 0.98 7.32 3.11
CA LEU A 265 2.43 7.51 3.03
C LEU A 265 2.79 8.99 3.22
N ALA A 266 3.71 9.28 4.13
CA ALA A 266 4.27 10.62 4.26
C ALA A 266 5.15 10.97 3.04
N VAL A 267 4.88 12.11 2.40
CA VAL A 267 5.67 12.62 1.27
C VAL A 267 6.35 13.93 1.67
N GLY A 268 7.68 13.91 1.71
CA GLY A 268 8.47 15.13 1.94
C GLY A 268 8.30 16.13 0.81
N TYR A 269 7.96 17.37 1.13
CA TYR A 269 7.84 18.46 0.15
C TYR A 269 8.75 19.65 0.46
N PHE A 270 9.05 19.89 1.74
CA PHE A 270 9.90 21.00 2.19
C PHE A 270 11.22 20.53 2.81
N THR A 271 11.33 19.26 3.17
CA THR A 271 12.56 18.65 3.70
C THR A 271 12.85 17.33 3.01
N GLN A 272 14.13 16.97 3.02
CA GLN A 272 14.58 15.72 2.45
C GLN A 272 15.91 15.26 3.06
N CYS A 273 15.97 13.97 3.40
CA CYS A 273 17.16 13.31 3.92
C CYS A 273 18.31 13.31 2.90
N SER A 274 19.55 13.42 3.40
CA SER A 274 20.82 13.40 2.66
C SER A 274 21.01 12.24 1.70
N ASP A 275 20.33 11.12 1.92
CA ASP A 275 20.55 9.89 1.16
C ASP A 275 19.78 9.86 -0.17
N GLU A 276 18.78 10.73 -0.36
CA GLU A 276 17.93 10.70 -1.55
C GLU A 276 18.44 11.61 -2.68
N PHE A 277 19.14 12.70 -2.35
CA PHE A 277 19.67 13.65 -3.33
C PHE A 277 21.12 14.03 -3.01
N PRO A 278 21.97 14.20 -4.04
CA PRO A 278 23.32 14.68 -3.81
C PRO A 278 23.30 16.11 -3.26
N LEU A 279 24.29 16.49 -2.44
CA LEU A 279 24.38 17.82 -1.79
C LEU A 279 24.39 19.00 -2.78
N ASP A 280 24.75 18.77 -4.04
CA ASP A 280 24.73 19.75 -5.11
C ASP A 280 23.36 19.86 -5.82
N PHE A 281 22.34 19.13 -5.36
CA PHE A 281 21.00 19.17 -5.92
C PHE A 281 20.47 20.63 -5.98
N PRO A 282 20.03 21.10 -7.17
CA PRO A 282 19.58 22.48 -7.33
C PRO A 282 18.35 22.84 -6.51
N GLY A 283 17.53 21.85 -6.14
CA GLY A 283 16.29 22.05 -5.39
C GLY A 283 16.51 22.43 -3.92
N PHE A 284 17.71 22.28 -3.36
CA PHE A 284 17.97 22.75 -2.00
C PHE A 284 18.02 24.28 -1.92
N THR A 285 17.51 24.82 -0.82
CA THR A 285 17.83 26.19 -0.40
C THR A 285 19.31 26.25 -0.01
N ARG A 286 19.95 27.41 -0.19
CA ARG A 286 21.39 27.56 0.07
C ARG A 286 21.69 28.69 1.03
N ASP A 287 22.65 28.47 1.92
CA ASP A 287 23.20 29.51 2.78
C ASP A 287 24.04 30.52 1.98
N LYS A 288 24.56 31.55 2.65
CA LYS A 288 25.40 32.59 2.03
C LYS A 288 26.74 32.07 1.49
N ARG A 289 27.15 30.87 1.89
CA ARG A 289 28.39 30.19 1.47
C ARG A 289 28.14 29.19 0.34
N GLY A 290 26.89 28.94 -0.02
CA GLY A 290 26.46 28.02 -1.08
C GLY A 290 26.15 26.61 -0.61
N ASN A 291 26.18 26.32 0.69
CA ASN A 291 25.85 25.00 1.22
C ASN A 291 24.34 24.81 1.35
N PRO A 292 23.81 23.58 1.20
CA PRO A 292 22.40 23.30 1.46
C PRO A 292 22.04 23.60 2.94
N ARG A 293 20.89 24.22 3.17
CA ARG A 293 20.42 24.55 4.53
C ARG A 293 19.75 23.35 5.18
N ILE A 294 19.97 23.16 6.48
CA ILE A 294 19.32 22.14 7.30
C ILE A 294 18.00 22.69 7.84
N ASP A 295 16.96 21.85 7.98
CA ASP A 295 15.73 22.24 8.67
C ASP A 295 15.97 22.55 10.15
N GLY A 296 15.19 23.46 10.75
CA GLY A 296 15.40 23.92 12.12
C GLY A 296 16.36 25.11 12.28
N GLY A 297 16.94 25.60 11.18
CA GLY A 297 17.60 26.91 11.13
C GLY A 297 19.03 26.97 11.65
N ILE A 298 19.71 25.82 11.76
CA ILE A 298 21.12 25.74 12.17
C ILE A 298 22.04 25.86 10.94
N ASP A 299 23.17 26.56 11.07
CA ASP A 299 24.17 26.66 9.99
C ASP A 299 24.78 25.26 9.76
N PHE A 300 24.94 24.85 8.49
CA PHE A 300 25.49 23.53 8.12
C PHE A 300 26.86 23.29 8.78
N MET A 301 27.67 24.35 8.92
CA MET A 301 28.97 24.25 9.61
C MET A 301 28.89 24.23 11.14
N GLU A 302 27.80 24.72 11.75
CA GLU A 302 27.59 24.63 13.21
C GLU A 302 27.17 23.23 13.64
N LEU A 303 26.47 22.47 12.79
CA LEU A 303 26.12 21.07 13.07
C LEU A 303 27.22 20.07 12.67
N ALA A 304 28.02 20.38 11.63
CA ALA A 304 29.03 19.46 11.09
C ALA A 304 30.15 19.07 12.08
N GLU A 305 30.33 19.81 13.18
CA GLU A 305 31.27 19.44 14.24
C GLU A 305 30.69 18.42 15.25
N ASP A 306 29.36 18.25 15.29
CA ASP A 306 28.62 17.44 16.27
C ASP A 306 27.79 16.30 15.64
N ILE A 307 27.68 16.23 14.31
CA ILE A 307 27.07 15.09 13.61
C ILE A 307 28.07 13.91 13.63
N ASP A 308 27.77 12.85 14.38
CA ASP A 308 28.51 11.59 14.29
C ASP A 308 28.47 11.08 12.83
N GLU A 309 29.58 10.49 12.34
CA GLU A 309 29.62 9.85 11.01
C GLU A 309 28.50 8.81 10.89
N GLY A 310 27.41 9.15 10.19
CA GLY A 310 26.29 8.25 9.91
C GLY A 310 24.89 8.74 10.30
N GLU A 311 24.73 9.91 10.93
CA GLU A 311 23.38 10.47 11.14
C GLU A 311 22.85 11.18 9.89
N ALA A 312 21.66 10.79 9.45
CA ALA A 312 20.94 11.41 8.34
C ALA A 312 20.51 12.83 8.70
N VAL A 313 20.77 13.79 7.81
CA VAL A 313 20.42 15.21 7.99
C VAL A 313 19.34 15.59 7.00
N ASP A 314 18.28 16.25 7.48
CA ASP A 314 17.20 16.77 6.64
C ASP A 314 17.52 18.17 6.10
N PHE A 315 17.61 18.28 4.78
CA PHE A 315 17.87 19.53 4.08
C PHE A 315 16.57 20.20 3.61
N LEU A 316 16.53 21.53 3.70
CA LEU A 316 15.39 22.34 3.31
C LEU A 316 15.31 22.49 1.77
N LEU A 317 14.23 21.97 1.20
CA LEU A 317 13.86 22.09 -0.21
C LEU A 317 13.21 23.43 -0.51
N ASP A 318 13.60 24.03 -1.63
CA ASP A 318 12.90 25.18 -2.21
C ASP A 318 11.74 24.68 -3.09
N PHE A 319 10.60 24.43 -2.46
CA PHE A 319 9.40 23.93 -3.14
C PHE A 319 8.75 24.93 -4.10
N THR A 320 9.25 26.16 -4.21
CA THR A 320 8.84 27.10 -5.26
C THR A 320 9.43 26.73 -6.63
N LYS A 321 10.51 25.92 -6.64
CA LYS A 321 11.18 25.50 -7.87
C LYS A 321 10.40 24.42 -8.61
N PRO A 322 10.22 24.53 -9.94
CA PRO A 322 9.49 23.54 -10.73
C PRO A 322 10.02 22.11 -10.56
N GLU A 323 11.35 21.92 -10.49
CA GLU A 323 11.95 20.60 -10.33
C GLU A 323 11.61 19.92 -8.99
N VAL A 324 11.43 20.71 -7.92
CA VAL A 324 10.98 20.17 -6.62
C VAL A 324 9.50 19.84 -6.67
N GLN A 325 8.69 20.71 -7.29
CA GLN A 325 7.26 20.46 -7.49
C GLN A 325 7.03 19.20 -8.33
N ASP A 326 7.83 18.99 -9.39
CA ASP A 326 7.78 17.80 -10.23
C ASP A 326 8.03 16.53 -9.41
N ILE A 327 9.06 16.52 -8.56
CA ILE A 327 9.38 15.39 -7.68
C ILE A 327 8.22 15.08 -6.72
N VAL A 328 7.67 16.11 -6.06
CA VAL A 328 6.57 15.93 -5.10
C VAL A 328 5.32 15.37 -5.79
N VAL A 329 4.98 15.91 -6.96
CA VAL A 329 3.83 15.46 -7.76
C VAL A 329 4.04 14.03 -8.26
N GLU A 330 5.23 13.71 -8.79
CA GLU A 330 5.56 12.35 -9.25
C GLU A 330 5.51 11.32 -8.12
N LYS A 331 6.03 11.66 -6.93
CA LYS A 331 5.94 10.80 -5.75
C LYS A 331 4.50 10.55 -5.34
N ALA A 332 3.67 11.60 -5.27
CA ALA A 332 2.25 11.46 -4.95
C ALA A 332 1.50 10.56 -5.95
N ILE A 333 1.77 10.72 -7.25
CA ILE A 333 1.20 9.87 -8.30
C ILE A 333 1.68 8.41 -8.13
N ALA A 334 2.95 8.19 -7.83
CA ALA A 334 3.49 6.85 -7.59
C ALA A 334 2.84 6.14 -6.39
N VAL A 335 2.47 6.87 -5.33
CA VAL A 335 1.69 6.31 -4.22
C VAL A 335 0.31 5.88 -4.70
N ALA A 336 -0.37 6.73 -5.47
CA ALA A 336 -1.70 6.44 -6.01
C ALA A 336 -1.70 5.22 -6.96
N GLU A 337 -0.69 5.11 -7.82
CA GLU A 337 -0.54 3.98 -8.76
C GLU A 337 -0.15 2.68 -8.05
N CYS A 338 0.54 2.76 -6.90
CA CYS A 338 0.93 1.60 -6.12
C CYS A 338 -0.26 0.95 -5.41
N GLY A 339 -1.22 1.72 -4.91
CA GLY A 339 -2.42 1.18 -4.25
C GLY A 339 -2.19 0.57 -2.86
N VAL A 340 -0.95 0.27 -2.44
CA VAL A 340 -0.63 -0.16 -1.04
C VAL A 340 -1.08 0.87 -0.01
N TYR A 341 -1.05 2.15 -0.35
CA TYR A 341 -1.51 3.24 0.51
C TYR A 341 -2.80 3.86 -0.05
N ASP A 342 -3.66 4.32 0.84
CA ASP A 342 -4.94 4.96 0.53
C ASP A 342 -4.79 6.44 0.16
N GLY A 343 -3.61 6.99 0.39
CA GLY A 343 -3.32 8.40 0.17
C GLY A 343 -1.95 8.81 0.65
N ILE A 344 -1.76 10.13 0.68
CA ILE A 344 -0.54 10.79 1.14
C ILE A 344 -0.81 11.72 2.31
N PHE A 345 0.24 11.91 3.09
CA PHE A 345 0.30 12.88 4.17
C PHE A 345 1.41 13.91 3.91
N PHE A 346 1.09 15.19 3.99
CA PHE A 346 2.07 16.27 4.01
C PHE A 346 2.19 16.88 5.40
N ASP A 347 3.37 16.78 6.00
CA ASP A 347 3.64 17.38 7.29
C ASP A 347 3.90 18.89 7.19
N HIS A 348 3.59 19.68 8.22
CA HIS A 348 3.76 21.14 8.26
C HIS A 348 3.19 21.92 7.05
N TRP A 349 1.90 21.79 6.77
CA TRP A 349 1.16 22.47 5.70
C TRP A 349 0.29 23.63 6.22
N ASN A 350 0.90 24.54 6.97
CA ASN A 350 0.22 25.72 7.53
C ASN A 350 0.51 27.00 6.69
N TYR A 351 -0.06 28.15 7.09
CA TYR A 351 0.20 29.45 6.46
C TYR A 351 1.54 30.09 6.88
N GLY A 352 2.44 29.31 7.47
CA GLY A 352 3.76 29.72 7.89
C GLY A 352 4.70 29.96 6.72
N HIS A 353 5.71 30.79 6.97
CA HIS A 353 6.71 31.18 5.98
C HIS A 353 7.96 30.30 6.13
N ARG A 354 8.05 29.15 5.47
CA ARG A 354 9.18 28.23 5.70
C ARG A 354 10.49 28.71 5.06
N LEU A 355 10.43 29.38 3.92
CA LEU A 355 11.56 29.80 3.10
C LEU A 355 11.96 31.25 3.40
N HIS A 356 11.95 31.63 4.69
CA HIS A 356 12.04 32.99 5.24
C HIS A 356 13.02 33.99 4.60
N ASN A 357 14.06 33.53 3.92
CA ASN A 357 15.13 34.35 3.38
C ASN A 357 15.08 34.54 1.86
N ASP A 358 14.35 33.68 1.15
CA ASP A 358 14.49 33.52 -0.30
C ASP A 358 13.18 33.84 -1.05
N HIS A 359 12.03 33.67 -0.39
CA HIS A 359 10.70 33.84 -0.98
C HIS A 359 9.78 34.63 -0.07
N THR A 360 8.63 35.01 -0.60
CA THR A 360 7.50 35.55 0.15
C THR A 360 6.48 34.46 0.51
N ILE A 361 5.68 34.71 1.54
CA ILE A 361 4.55 33.84 1.93
C ILE A 361 3.62 33.52 0.75
N GLU A 362 3.35 34.51 -0.11
CA GLU A 362 2.44 34.30 -1.24
C GLU A 362 3.06 33.45 -2.34
N GLU A 363 4.37 33.56 -2.58
CA GLU A 363 5.09 32.67 -3.51
C GLU A 363 5.07 31.22 -2.99
N GLU A 364 5.28 31.03 -1.69
CA GLU A 364 5.13 29.71 -1.07
C GLU A 364 3.69 29.17 -1.17
N HIS A 365 2.67 30.02 -0.98
CA HIS A 365 1.29 29.59 -1.12
C HIS A 365 0.95 29.19 -2.57
N GLN A 366 1.45 29.95 -3.54
CA GLN A 366 1.29 29.64 -4.97
C GLN A 366 1.98 28.32 -5.32
N ALA A 367 3.15 28.04 -4.76
CA ALA A 367 3.83 26.77 -4.94
C ALA A 367 3.00 25.58 -4.41
N ARG A 368 2.40 25.74 -3.22
CA ARG A 368 1.47 24.74 -2.65
C ARG A 368 0.20 24.57 -3.48
N ASP A 369 -0.35 25.67 -4.02
CA ASP A 369 -1.49 25.62 -4.95
C ASP A 369 -1.13 24.76 -6.18
N ILE A 370 0.03 25.02 -6.79
CA ILE A 370 0.50 24.30 -7.98
C ILE A 370 0.67 22.80 -7.68
N ILE A 371 1.32 22.45 -6.57
CA ILE A 371 1.52 21.05 -6.17
C ILE A 371 0.16 20.35 -6.02
N LEU A 372 -0.76 20.90 -5.23
CA LEU A 372 -2.06 20.28 -4.97
C LEU A 372 -2.93 20.18 -6.22
N GLN A 373 -2.95 21.22 -7.07
CA GLN A 373 -3.68 21.21 -8.33
C GLN A 373 -3.16 20.11 -9.27
N ARG A 374 -1.83 19.96 -9.36
CA ARG A 374 -1.21 18.96 -10.22
C ARG A 374 -1.45 17.54 -9.73
N ILE A 375 -1.35 17.30 -8.41
CA ILE A 375 -1.68 15.99 -7.82
C ILE A 375 -3.15 15.66 -8.11
N ARG A 376 -4.08 16.59 -7.83
CA ARG A 376 -5.52 16.38 -8.05
C ARG A 376 -5.91 16.17 -9.50
N ALA A 377 -5.17 16.74 -10.44
CA ALA A 377 -5.39 16.47 -11.86
C ALA A 377 -4.95 15.06 -12.28
N ALA A 378 -4.14 14.36 -11.47
CA ALA A 378 -3.49 13.11 -11.83
C ALA A 378 -3.96 11.88 -11.02
N VAL A 379 -4.58 12.07 -9.85
CA VAL A 379 -5.05 10.99 -8.96
C VAL A 379 -6.58 10.83 -8.98
N SER A 380 -7.09 9.69 -8.51
CA SER A 380 -8.53 9.47 -8.39
C SER A 380 -9.17 10.34 -7.31
N GLU A 381 -10.49 10.45 -7.36
CA GLU A 381 -11.28 11.18 -6.36
C GLU A 381 -11.21 10.56 -4.96
N ASP A 382 -11.07 9.23 -4.89
CA ASP A 382 -10.96 8.48 -3.63
C ASP A 382 -9.55 8.51 -3.03
N PHE A 383 -8.54 9.02 -3.76
CA PHE A 383 -7.18 9.11 -3.23
C PHE A 383 -7.07 10.22 -2.18
N LEU A 384 -6.66 9.87 -0.97
CA LEU A 384 -6.63 10.81 0.15
C LEU A 384 -5.40 11.73 0.07
N ILE A 385 -5.61 13.03 0.28
CA ILE A 385 -4.53 13.99 0.55
C ILE A 385 -4.81 14.65 1.88
N ILE A 386 -3.99 14.32 2.88
CA ILE A 386 -4.09 14.85 4.24
C ILE A 386 -2.90 15.73 4.55
N VAL A 387 -3.13 16.78 5.31
CA VAL A 387 -2.09 17.77 5.60
C VAL A 387 -2.04 18.11 7.09
N ASN A 388 -0.86 18.23 7.69
CA ASN A 388 -0.72 18.75 9.06
C ASN A 388 -0.89 20.26 9.05
N THR A 389 -1.86 20.79 9.81
CA THR A 389 -2.09 22.23 9.88
C THR A 389 -1.53 22.88 11.15
N ASN A 390 -0.92 22.11 12.05
CA ASN A 390 -0.42 22.55 13.36
C ASN A 390 -1.42 23.45 14.11
N GLY A 391 -2.71 23.06 14.13
CA GLY A 391 -3.71 23.85 14.85
C GLY A 391 -4.25 25.07 14.07
N GLN A 392 -4.16 25.09 12.74
CA GLN A 392 -4.71 26.19 11.91
C GLN A 392 -5.79 25.73 10.91
N ALA A 393 -6.76 26.59 10.64
CA ALA A 393 -7.66 26.43 9.50
C ALA A 393 -6.95 26.88 8.21
N ILE A 394 -7.15 26.15 7.12
CA ILE A 394 -6.49 26.42 5.81
C ILE A 394 -7.48 26.57 4.64
N PRO A 395 -8.33 27.63 4.61
CA PRO A 395 -9.39 27.77 3.60
C PRO A 395 -8.92 27.76 2.14
N ARG A 396 -7.68 28.19 1.86
CA ARG A 396 -7.13 28.28 0.49
C ARG A 396 -7.06 26.91 -0.19
N TRP A 397 -6.72 25.87 0.58
CA TRP A 397 -6.46 24.52 0.04
C TRP A 397 -7.58 23.52 0.35
N SER A 398 -8.66 23.95 1.01
CA SER A 398 -9.66 23.03 1.55
C SER A 398 -10.37 22.21 0.47
N SER A 399 -10.51 22.74 -0.76
CA SER A 399 -11.10 22.03 -1.91
C SER A 399 -10.18 20.96 -2.52
N TYR A 400 -8.89 20.99 -2.20
CA TYR A 400 -7.88 20.05 -2.72
C TYR A 400 -7.49 18.97 -1.71
N VAL A 401 -7.80 19.09 -0.43
CA VAL A 401 -7.38 18.13 0.60
C VAL A 401 -8.61 17.45 1.23
N ASN A 402 -8.48 16.16 1.57
CA ASN A 402 -9.55 15.36 2.18
C ASN A 402 -9.68 15.62 3.69
N GLY A 403 -8.67 16.25 4.28
CA GLY A 403 -8.75 16.82 5.61
C GLY A 403 -7.39 17.12 6.18
N ALA A 404 -7.35 17.28 7.49
CA ALA A 404 -6.17 17.76 8.19
C ALA A 404 -5.88 16.97 9.44
N PHE A 405 -4.59 16.91 9.75
CA PHE A 405 -4.12 16.60 11.08
C PHE A 405 -4.00 17.91 11.88
N ILE A 406 -4.79 17.99 12.93
CA ILE A 406 -4.90 19.13 13.84
C ILE A 406 -4.10 18.78 15.09
N GLU A 407 -2.84 19.23 15.09
CA GLU A 407 -1.93 19.06 16.22
C GLU A 407 -2.19 20.10 17.31
N LEU A 408 -2.32 19.65 18.55
CA LEU A 408 -2.42 20.50 19.72
C LEU A 408 -1.08 20.57 20.44
N ASP A 409 -0.37 21.70 20.28
CA ASP A 409 0.93 21.93 20.90
C ASP A 409 0.79 22.17 22.42
N SER A 410 1.57 21.44 23.21
CA SER A 410 1.71 21.66 24.65
C SER A 410 2.69 22.78 25.03
N GLN A 411 3.36 23.44 24.09
CA GLN A 411 4.25 24.58 24.38
C GLN A 411 3.54 25.76 25.09
N PHE A 412 2.20 25.74 25.17
CA PHE A 412 1.42 26.64 26.03
C PHE A 412 1.38 26.23 27.52
N GLN A 413 2.03 25.14 27.92
CA GLN A 413 2.04 24.64 29.30
C GLN A 413 3.32 25.01 30.05
N SER A 414 3.41 26.26 30.48
CA SER A 414 4.11 26.56 31.73
C SER A 414 3.12 26.38 32.89
N ASN A 415 3.02 25.14 33.40
CA ASN A 415 2.34 24.79 34.66
C ASN A 415 0.83 25.15 34.80
N ALA A 416 0.13 25.54 33.74
CA ALA A 416 -1.28 25.87 33.79
C ALA A 416 -2.15 24.72 33.25
N LYS A 417 -3.10 24.26 34.07
CA LYS A 417 -4.31 23.60 33.58
C LYS A 417 -4.91 24.42 32.43
N TYR A 418 -5.40 23.75 31.39
CA TYR A 418 -6.03 24.29 30.19
C TYR A 418 -6.95 25.49 30.44
N SER A 419 -7.02 26.40 29.47
CA SER A 419 -7.99 27.49 29.50
C SER A 419 -9.19 27.17 28.59
N ARG A 420 -10.38 27.65 28.96
CA ARG A 420 -11.61 27.41 28.18
C ARG A 420 -11.52 27.99 26.77
N GLU A 421 -10.75 29.06 26.61
CA GLU A 421 -10.50 29.70 25.32
C GLU A 421 -9.82 28.73 24.35
N HIS A 422 -8.88 27.91 24.81
CA HIS A 422 -8.24 26.90 23.97
C HIS A 422 -9.20 25.79 23.57
N LEU A 423 -10.05 25.32 24.49
CA LEU A 423 -11.06 24.31 24.17
C LEU A 423 -12.06 24.83 23.12
N ILE A 424 -12.52 26.07 23.26
CA ILE A 424 -13.39 26.73 22.26
C ILE A 424 -12.69 26.82 20.90
N LEU A 425 -11.40 27.19 20.87
CA LEU A 425 -10.61 27.22 19.65
C LEU A 425 -10.61 25.84 18.96
N TYR A 426 -10.38 24.76 19.70
CA TYR A 426 -10.35 23.40 19.16
C TYR A 426 -11.72 22.93 18.66
N GLU A 427 -12.79 23.27 19.38
CA GLU A 427 -14.16 23.00 18.93
C GLU A 427 -14.45 23.69 17.60
N ASP A 428 -14.06 24.96 17.46
CA ASP A 428 -14.31 25.73 16.25
C ASP A 428 -13.43 25.25 15.09
N MET A 429 -12.20 24.82 15.38
CA MET A 429 -11.32 24.17 14.41
C MET A 429 -11.88 22.86 13.88
N LEU A 430 -12.32 21.97 14.77
CA LEU A 430 -12.92 20.69 14.37
C LEU A 430 -14.19 20.92 13.56
N LYS A 431 -15.08 21.80 14.02
CA LYS A 431 -16.28 22.18 13.25
C LYS A 431 -15.89 22.73 11.87
N TRP A 432 -14.88 23.59 11.80
CA TRP A 432 -14.44 24.15 10.53
C TRP A 432 -13.92 23.05 9.60
N ALA A 433 -13.02 22.19 10.09
CA ALA A 433 -12.47 21.09 9.32
C ALA A 433 -13.59 20.22 8.72
N GLU A 434 -14.49 19.71 9.57
CA GLU A 434 -15.64 18.83 9.25
C GLU A 434 -16.66 19.42 8.25
N ASN A 435 -16.53 20.68 7.84
CA ASN A 435 -17.45 21.33 6.91
C ASN A 435 -16.78 21.91 5.65
N ASN A 436 -15.44 21.91 5.57
CA ASN A 436 -14.72 22.67 4.54
C ASN A 436 -13.80 21.84 3.65
N TYR A 437 -13.46 20.61 4.04
CA TYR A 437 -12.58 19.73 3.26
C TYR A 437 -13.34 18.87 2.24
N ARG A 438 -12.60 18.31 1.29
CA ARG A 438 -13.13 17.46 0.22
C ARG A 438 -13.58 16.09 0.75
N GLU A 439 -14.64 15.54 0.16
CA GLU A 439 -15.02 14.14 0.35
C GLU A 439 -14.14 13.18 -0.49
N PRO A 440 -13.91 11.92 -0.04
CA PRO A 440 -14.25 11.40 1.28
C PRO A 440 -13.41 12.10 2.37
N GLN A 441 -14.07 12.59 3.41
CA GLN A 441 -13.44 13.43 4.42
C GLN A 441 -12.83 12.61 5.56
N ILE A 442 -11.55 12.86 5.87
CA ILE A 442 -10.91 12.37 7.12
C ILE A 442 -10.13 13.48 7.80
N ASN A 443 -10.43 13.73 9.06
CA ASN A 443 -9.64 14.63 9.92
C ASN A 443 -8.98 13.80 11.01
N ALA A 444 -7.83 14.25 11.47
CA ALA A 444 -7.13 13.66 12.59
C ALA A 444 -6.88 14.73 13.65
N PHE A 445 -7.08 14.39 14.91
CA PHE A 445 -6.98 15.30 16.05
C PHE A 445 -6.04 14.70 17.07
N GLY A 446 -4.87 15.32 17.25
CA GLY A 446 -3.83 14.77 18.11
C GLY A 446 -3.30 15.75 19.13
N ILE A 447 -2.92 15.19 20.27
CA ILE A 447 -2.42 15.95 21.41
C ILE A 447 -1.04 15.44 21.76
N TYR A 448 -0.10 16.37 21.84
CA TYR A 448 1.33 16.06 21.97
C TYR A 448 1.90 16.57 23.28
N ASN A 449 3.03 15.99 23.68
CA ASN A 449 3.91 16.52 24.72
C ASN A 449 3.22 16.73 26.09
N ILE A 450 2.32 15.82 26.50
CA ILE A 450 1.74 15.81 27.85
C ILE A 450 2.60 15.02 28.85
N ARG A 451 3.36 15.74 29.67
CA ARG A 451 4.35 15.18 30.63
C ARG A 451 3.79 14.32 31.78
N ASP A 452 2.50 14.01 31.77
CA ASP A 452 1.84 13.20 32.80
C ASP A 452 0.90 12.16 32.17
N SER A 453 1.43 10.94 32.00
CA SER A 453 0.71 9.79 31.46
C SER A 453 -0.36 9.23 32.41
N THR A 454 -0.51 9.76 33.62
CA THR A 454 -1.50 9.29 34.61
C THR A 454 -2.81 10.09 34.56
N ASN A 455 -2.87 11.16 33.76
CA ASN A 455 -4.00 12.07 33.75
C ASN A 455 -5.15 11.61 32.83
N ASN A 456 -5.82 10.55 33.26
CA ASN A 456 -6.99 9.95 32.61
C ASN A 456 -8.09 10.97 32.26
N ASP A 457 -8.25 12.03 33.06
CA ASP A 457 -9.31 13.04 32.87
C ASP A 457 -9.09 13.85 31.59
N LEU A 458 -7.83 14.10 31.21
CA LEU A 458 -7.50 14.83 29.99
C LEU A 458 -7.74 14.01 28.74
N SER A 459 -7.34 12.75 28.75
CA SER A 459 -7.62 11.82 27.65
C SER A 459 -9.13 11.73 27.41
N ARG A 460 -9.94 11.63 28.48
CA ARG A 460 -11.42 11.65 28.38
C ARG A 460 -11.97 12.96 27.85
N LEU A 461 -11.50 14.09 28.40
CA LEU A 461 -11.93 15.43 27.98
C LEU A 461 -11.77 15.61 26.47
N TYR A 462 -10.59 15.34 25.96
CA TYR A 462 -10.29 15.53 24.55
C TYR A 462 -10.94 14.48 23.64
N THR A 463 -10.98 13.22 24.09
CA THR A 463 -11.69 12.16 23.39
C THR A 463 -13.15 12.56 23.17
N THR A 464 -13.83 13.00 24.23
CA THR A 464 -15.23 13.38 24.14
C THR A 464 -15.46 14.73 23.44
N LEU A 465 -14.53 15.68 23.52
CA LEU A 465 -14.55 16.90 22.70
C LEU A 465 -14.58 16.51 21.22
N CYS A 466 -13.64 15.67 20.80
CA CYS A 466 -13.54 15.19 19.42
C CYS A 466 -14.80 14.41 18.99
N LEU A 467 -15.26 13.43 19.79
CA LEU A 467 -16.47 12.64 19.51
C LEU A 467 -17.73 13.50 19.38
N THR A 468 -17.88 14.51 20.24
CA THR A 468 -19.05 15.40 20.21
C THR A 468 -19.00 16.39 19.05
N HIS A 469 -17.82 16.79 18.57
CA HIS A 469 -17.67 17.86 17.58
C HIS A 469 -17.34 17.40 16.17
N SER A 470 -16.86 16.17 15.99
CA SER A 470 -16.26 15.73 14.73
C SER A 470 -16.40 14.24 14.48
N ASN A 471 -16.06 13.78 13.28
CA ASN A 471 -15.82 12.37 13.01
C ASN A 471 -14.31 12.08 12.94
N ALA A 472 -13.48 12.97 13.46
CA ALA A 472 -12.04 12.86 13.34
C ALA A 472 -11.51 11.61 14.06
N TYR A 473 -10.43 11.08 13.52
CA TYR A 473 -9.60 10.10 14.19
C TYR A 473 -8.82 10.81 15.31
N MET A 474 -8.58 10.14 16.42
CA MET A 474 -7.88 10.76 17.55
C MET A 474 -6.62 10.01 17.98
N ILE A 475 -5.66 10.75 18.53
CA ILE A 475 -4.50 10.20 19.22
C ILE A 475 -4.19 11.01 20.47
N TYR A 476 -3.67 10.34 21.50
CA TYR A 476 -3.18 10.98 22.72
C TYR A 476 -1.75 10.49 23.01
N GLU A 477 -0.80 11.42 23.07
CA GLU A 477 0.63 11.16 23.25
C GLU A 477 1.17 11.87 24.50
N ALA A 478 1.96 11.17 25.34
CA ALA A 478 2.51 11.79 26.57
C ALA A 478 3.85 12.52 26.32
N ASP A 479 4.71 12.01 25.44
CA ASP A 479 5.96 12.67 25.03
C ASP A 479 6.42 11.99 23.74
N ALA A 480 6.94 12.77 22.79
CA ALA A 480 7.57 12.29 21.55
C ALA A 480 8.66 11.23 21.80
N LYS A 481 9.24 11.19 23.00
CA LYS A 481 10.23 10.17 23.42
C LYS A 481 9.61 8.91 24.04
N THR A 482 8.37 8.96 24.49
CA THR A 482 7.70 7.88 25.24
C THR A 482 6.59 7.19 24.45
N GLY A 483 6.20 7.74 23.30
CA GLY A 483 5.28 7.13 22.35
C GLY A 483 3.81 7.34 22.66
N VAL A 484 2.98 6.65 21.86
CA VAL A 484 1.52 6.64 21.94
C VAL A 484 1.07 5.76 23.10
N PHE A 485 0.18 6.27 23.96
CA PHE A 485 -0.38 5.50 25.08
C PHE A 485 -1.79 5.03 24.74
N TRP A 486 -2.02 3.72 24.80
CA TRP A 486 -3.35 3.17 24.67
C TRP A 486 -4.14 3.40 25.97
N TYR A 487 -5.36 3.92 25.84
CA TYR A 487 -6.23 4.19 26.98
C TYR A 487 -7.50 3.36 26.88
N SER A 488 -7.76 2.51 27.88
CA SER A 488 -8.90 1.56 27.88
C SER A 488 -10.29 2.19 27.69
N PHE A 489 -10.41 3.51 27.87
CA PHE A 489 -11.62 4.26 27.52
C PHE A 489 -11.93 4.23 26.02
N TRP A 490 -10.97 3.86 25.17
CA TRP A 490 -11.14 3.64 23.74
C TRP A 490 -11.60 2.22 23.39
N ASP A 491 -11.53 1.25 24.32
CA ASP A 491 -11.91 -0.16 24.09
C ASP A 491 -13.44 -0.38 24.02
N VAL A 492 -14.21 0.69 23.77
CA VAL A 492 -15.67 0.68 23.75
C VAL A 492 -16.18 0.88 22.35
N ASP A 493 -17.20 0.12 21.96
CA ASP A 493 -17.88 0.32 20.69
C ASP A 493 -19.12 1.21 20.88
N LEU A 494 -18.95 2.53 20.65
CA LEU A 494 -20.08 3.45 20.53
C LEU A 494 -20.91 3.20 19.25
N GLY A 495 -20.38 2.44 18.30
CA GLY A 495 -20.97 2.21 17.00
C GLY A 495 -20.94 3.47 16.14
N ARG A 496 -22.02 3.75 15.39
CA ARG A 496 -22.05 4.83 14.39
C ARG A 496 -22.71 6.09 14.93
N PRO A 497 -22.24 7.30 14.55
CA PRO A 497 -22.86 8.54 14.99
C PRO A 497 -24.25 8.71 14.37
N ILE A 498 -25.26 8.98 15.21
CA ILE A 498 -26.63 9.30 14.77
C ILE A 498 -27.06 10.70 15.25
N GLY A 499 -26.38 11.23 16.27
CA GLY A 499 -26.55 12.57 16.79
C GLY A 499 -25.74 13.62 16.02
N LYS A 500 -26.18 14.88 16.13
CA LYS A 500 -25.54 16.02 15.45
C LYS A 500 -24.21 16.38 16.12
N LYS A 501 -23.21 16.74 15.30
CA LYS A 501 -21.96 17.34 15.77
C LYS A 501 -22.24 18.64 16.51
N ALA A 502 -21.48 18.91 17.56
CA ALA A 502 -21.54 20.09 18.43
C ALA A 502 -22.94 20.39 19.02
N GLN A 503 -23.74 19.34 19.28
CA GLN A 503 -25.06 19.51 19.88
C GLN A 503 -24.94 19.85 21.37
N LEU A 504 -25.55 20.96 21.77
CA LEU A 504 -25.69 21.33 23.19
C LEU A 504 -26.76 20.48 23.85
N TYR A 505 -26.49 20.02 25.08
CA TYR A 505 -27.49 19.36 25.92
C TYR A 505 -28.43 20.42 26.50
N GLU A 506 -29.72 20.34 26.16
CA GLU A 506 -30.77 21.26 26.65
C GLU A 506 -30.42 22.76 26.48
N ASN A 507 -29.66 23.11 25.44
CA ASN A 507 -29.16 24.48 25.18
C ASN A 507 -28.27 25.06 26.30
N ARG A 508 -27.67 24.22 27.15
CA ARG A 508 -26.74 24.67 28.19
C ARG A 508 -25.37 24.94 27.58
N ASP A 509 -24.87 26.17 27.73
CA ASP A 509 -23.57 26.56 27.19
C ASP A 509 -22.43 25.71 27.77
N GLY A 510 -21.50 25.31 26.90
CA GLY A 510 -20.35 24.48 27.24
C GLY A 510 -20.68 23.04 27.65
N LEU A 511 -21.91 22.55 27.45
CA LEU A 511 -22.29 21.17 27.73
C LEU A 511 -22.80 20.50 26.45
N PHE A 512 -21.99 19.58 25.93
CA PHE A 512 -22.23 18.94 24.64
C PHE A 512 -22.54 17.46 24.81
N ILE A 513 -23.40 16.97 23.92
CA ILE A 513 -23.80 15.57 23.86
C ILE A 513 -23.88 15.14 22.40
N ARG A 514 -23.45 13.92 22.10
CA ARG A 514 -23.69 13.31 20.79
C ARG A 514 -24.08 11.86 20.95
N GLU A 515 -25.16 11.51 20.27
CA GLU A 515 -25.67 10.15 20.24
C GLU A 515 -24.99 9.32 19.15
N PHE A 516 -24.73 8.06 19.49
CA PHE A 516 -24.25 7.00 18.63
C PHE A 516 -25.20 5.81 18.75
N THR A 517 -25.09 4.83 17.86
CA THR A 517 -25.99 3.67 17.86
C THR A 517 -26.00 2.94 19.20
N ASN A 518 -24.83 2.81 19.84
CA ASN A 518 -24.65 2.01 21.05
C ASN A 518 -24.58 2.86 22.33
N GLY A 519 -24.65 4.18 22.24
CA GLY A 519 -24.43 5.04 23.40
C GLY A 519 -24.35 6.54 23.11
N TRP A 520 -23.75 7.28 24.03
CA TRP A 520 -23.54 8.71 23.95
C TRP A 520 -22.14 9.11 24.38
N ALA A 521 -21.57 10.12 23.73
CA ALA A 521 -20.44 10.87 24.24
C ALA A 521 -20.92 12.20 24.83
N VAL A 522 -20.40 12.56 26.01
CA VAL A 522 -20.71 13.84 26.68
C VAL A 522 -19.41 14.55 27.02
N TYR A 523 -19.37 15.85 26.75
CA TYR A 523 -18.24 16.72 26.98
C TYR A 523 -18.71 17.98 27.73
N ASN A 524 -18.07 18.30 28.86
CA ASN A 524 -18.46 19.41 29.74
C ASN A 524 -17.29 20.38 29.97
N ARG A 525 -17.47 21.62 29.51
CA ARG A 525 -16.62 22.80 29.81
C ARG A 525 -17.43 23.99 30.35
N SER A 526 -18.61 23.71 30.92
CA SER A 526 -19.66 24.71 31.15
C SER A 526 -19.39 25.71 32.28
N GLY A 527 -18.41 25.48 33.16
CA GLY A 527 -18.35 26.26 34.40
C GLY A 527 -18.18 25.46 35.66
N LYS A 528 -18.80 24.29 35.65
CA LYS A 528 -19.27 23.57 36.83
C LYS A 528 -19.69 22.15 36.45
N GLU A 529 -19.85 21.34 37.48
CA GLU A 529 -20.50 20.03 37.38
C GLU A 529 -21.92 20.15 36.81
N GLN A 530 -22.30 19.20 35.97
CA GLN A 530 -23.60 19.13 35.32
C GLN A 530 -24.24 17.75 35.53
N GLN A 531 -25.58 17.73 35.48
CA GLN A 531 -26.34 16.49 35.43
C GLN A 531 -26.94 16.28 34.05
N ILE A 532 -26.82 15.04 33.56
CA ILE A 532 -27.36 14.55 32.29
C ILE A 532 -28.42 13.49 32.57
N GLN A 533 -29.60 13.65 31.97
CA GLN A 533 -30.69 12.71 32.05
C GLN A 533 -30.87 12.03 30.70
N PHE A 534 -30.56 10.73 30.63
CA PHE A 534 -30.73 9.91 29.44
C PHE A 534 -32.17 9.38 29.31
N PRO A 535 -32.62 9.11 28.07
CA PRO A 535 -33.96 8.54 27.81
C PRO A 535 -34.09 7.10 28.32
N GLU A 536 -32.97 6.38 28.42
CA GLU A 536 -32.85 5.01 28.86
C GLU A 536 -31.73 4.85 29.89
N GLU A 537 -31.60 3.64 30.46
CA GLU A 537 -30.53 3.33 31.41
C GLU A 537 -29.23 3.06 30.68
N VAL A 538 -28.19 3.76 31.10
CA VAL A 538 -26.87 3.71 30.50
C VAL A 538 -25.80 3.52 31.57
N SER A 539 -24.65 3.03 31.15
CA SER A 539 -23.48 2.84 32.01
C SER A 539 -22.33 3.74 31.57
N GLY A 540 -21.77 4.51 32.50
CA GLY A 540 -20.59 5.35 32.25
C GLY A 540 -19.32 4.50 32.21
N VAL A 541 -18.49 4.69 31.19
CA VAL A 541 -17.29 3.87 30.94
C VAL A 541 -16.21 4.16 31.97
N ALA A 542 -15.89 5.43 32.21
CA ALA A 542 -14.82 5.79 33.15
C ALA A 542 -15.29 5.85 34.60
N SER A 543 -16.50 6.35 34.83
CA SER A 543 -17.09 6.47 36.17
C SER A 543 -17.52 5.12 36.77
N GLY A 544 -17.74 4.10 35.93
CA GLY A 544 -18.23 2.77 36.33
C GLY A 544 -19.66 2.78 36.90
N VAL A 545 -20.38 3.90 36.78
CA VAL A 545 -21.77 3.99 37.23
C VAL A 545 -22.66 3.28 36.22
N THR A 546 -23.27 2.17 36.63
CA THR A 546 -24.09 1.33 35.74
C THR A 546 -25.58 1.57 35.90
N GLU A 547 -26.33 1.29 34.82
CA GLU A 547 -27.79 1.17 34.80
C GLU A 547 -28.54 2.36 35.43
N LYS A 548 -28.07 3.57 35.13
CA LYS A 548 -28.74 4.80 35.57
C LYS A 548 -29.12 5.64 34.39
N ARG A 549 -30.24 6.36 34.55
CA ARG A 549 -30.63 7.40 33.61
C ARG A 549 -30.05 8.77 33.97
N LEU A 550 -29.77 9.02 35.24
CA LEU A 550 -29.21 10.28 35.72
C LEU A 550 -27.74 10.09 36.05
N HIS A 551 -26.88 10.85 35.38
CA HIS A 551 -25.44 10.84 35.57
C HIS A 551 -24.91 12.25 35.82
N THR A 552 -23.75 12.32 36.46
CA THR A 552 -23.07 13.56 36.80
C THR A 552 -21.75 13.63 36.04
N ILE A 553 -21.48 14.78 35.41
CA ILE A 553 -20.23 15.03 34.70
C ILE A 553 -19.52 16.27 35.29
N PRO A 554 -18.26 16.13 35.75
CA PRO A 554 -17.46 17.25 36.25
C PRO A 554 -17.24 18.35 35.19
N ASP A 555 -16.85 19.56 35.61
CA ASP A 555 -16.36 20.59 34.68
C ASP A 555 -14.99 20.18 34.13
N LEU A 556 -14.72 20.54 32.88
CA LEU A 556 -13.48 20.21 32.18
C LEU A 556 -13.22 18.69 32.17
N ASP A 557 -14.27 17.90 31.95
CA ASP A 557 -14.19 16.45 31.80
C ASP A 557 -15.13 15.93 30.69
N GLY A 558 -14.98 14.65 30.38
CA GLY A 558 -15.72 13.88 29.39
C GLY A 558 -16.14 12.51 29.91
N GLU A 559 -17.22 11.96 29.36
CA GLU A 559 -17.61 10.57 29.61
C GLU A 559 -18.28 9.94 28.37
N ILE A 560 -18.11 8.62 28.24
CA ILE A 560 -18.84 7.77 27.29
C ILE A 560 -19.88 6.97 28.07
N TYR A 561 -21.10 6.91 27.57
CA TYR A 561 -22.21 6.20 28.17
C TYR A 561 -22.76 5.14 27.21
N LEU A 562 -22.69 3.86 27.59
CA LEU A 562 -23.18 2.75 26.78
C LEU A 562 -24.61 2.37 27.17
N LYS A 563 -25.43 2.03 26.17
CA LYS A 563 -26.76 1.44 26.36
C LYS A 563 -26.64 0.08 27.05
N SER A 564 -27.70 -0.34 27.72
CA SER A 564 -27.70 -1.62 28.45
C SER A 564 -27.60 -2.83 27.52
N GLU A 565 -28.15 -2.74 26.30
CA GLU A 565 -28.11 -3.80 25.26
C GLU A 565 -26.80 -3.83 24.44
N SER A 566 -25.94 -2.81 24.55
CA SER A 566 -24.66 -2.75 23.83
C SER A 566 -23.46 -3.17 24.67
N ARG A 567 -23.70 -3.62 25.90
CA ARG A 567 -22.72 -4.44 26.62
C ARG A 567 -22.84 -5.83 26.02
N LEU A 568 -21.73 -6.39 25.53
CA LEU A 568 -21.60 -7.82 25.22
C LEU A 568 -22.43 -8.62 26.24
N ASP A 569 -23.56 -9.17 25.80
CA ASP A 569 -24.45 -9.91 26.66
C ASP A 569 -23.82 -11.27 26.95
N THR A 570 -23.00 -11.34 28.00
CA THR A 570 -22.43 -12.60 28.47
C THR A 570 -23.47 -13.53 29.11
N SER A 571 -24.77 -13.20 29.03
CA SER A 571 -25.86 -14.06 29.50
C SER A 571 -26.40 -15.02 28.43
N LEU A 572 -25.98 -14.90 27.17
CA LEU A 572 -26.20 -15.92 26.14
C LEU A 572 -25.31 -17.16 26.44
N PRO A 573 -25.78 -18.39 26.16
CA PRO A 573 -25.09 -19.59 26.58
C PRO A 573 -23.75 -19.73 25.84
N ALA A 574 -22.65 -19.50 26.56
CA ALA A 574 -21.29 -19.70 26.06
C ALA A 574 -20.94 -21.18 25.80
N ASP A 575 -21.75 -22.11 26.32
CA ASP A 575 -21.77 -23.52 25.91
C ASP A 575 -22.49 -23.64 24.55
N VAL A 576 -21.78 -23.26 23.49
CA VAL A 576 -22.31 -23.26 22.12
C VAL A 576 -22.36 -24.67 21.53
N ASN A 577 -21.65 -25.62 22.14
CA ASN A 577 -21.59 -27.01 21.69
C ASN A 577 -22.63 -27.92 22.41
N GLY A 578 -23.19 -27.46 23.53
CA GLY A 578 -24.27 -28.10 24.28
C GLY A 578 -23.84 -29.28 25.14
N ASP A 579 -22.56 -29.37 25.53
CA ASP A 579 -22.01 -30.45 26.37
C ASP A 579 -22.09 -30.16 27.88
N GLY A 580 -22.54 -28.96 28.25
CA GLY A 580 -22.66 -28.49 29.63
C GLY A 580 -21.35 -28.01 30.25
N ILE A 581 -20.27 -27.85 29.48
CA ILE A 581 -18.95 -27.42 29.95
C ILE A 581 -18.37 -26.36 29.00
N VAL A 582 -18.29 -25.10 29.43
CA VAL A 582 -17.64 -24.07 28.62
C VAL A 582 -16.12 -24.25 28.62
N ASN A 583 -15.54 -24.54 27.46
CA ASN A 583 -14.11 -24.79 27.32
C ASN A 583 -13.58 -24.44 25.91
N ILE A 584 -12.34 -24.82 25.61
CA ILE A 584 -11.69 -24.54 24.31
C ILE A 584 -12.48 -25.06 23.11
N LEU A 585 -13.31 -26.10 23.28
CA LEU A 585 -14.17 -26.63 22.22
C LEU A 585 -15.26 -25.63 21.81
N ASP A 586 -15.82 -24.86 22.75
CA ASP A 586 -16.79 -23.80 22.46
C ASP A 586 -16.15 -22.66 21.65
N LEU A 587 -14.91 -22.29 21.99
CA LEU A 587 -14.14 -21.35 21.19
C LEU A 587 -13.92 -21.86 19.76
N VAL A 588 -13.63 -23.14 19.60
CA VAL A 588 -13.46 -23.75 18.27
C VAL A 588 -14.77 -23.72 17.46
N VAL A 589 -15.93 -23.91 18.10
CA VAL A 589 -17.22 -23.81 17.41
C VAL A 589 -17.47 -22.39 16.91
N VAL A 590 -17.27 -21.38 17.76
CA VAL A 590 -17.42 -19.96 17.38
C VAL A 590 -16.43 -19.57 16.28
N ALA A 591 -15.15 -19.90 16.42
CA ALA A 591 -14.12 -19.58 15.42
C ALA A 591 -14.43 -20.18 14.04
N ASN A 592 -14.96 -21.41 14.00
CA ASN A 592 -15.37 -22.06 12.74
C ASN A 592 -16.67 -21.48 12.14
N ALA A 593 -17.33 -20.59 12.86
CA ALA A 593 -18.56 -19.94 12.46
C ALA A 593 -18.37 -18.47 12.08
N PHE A 594 -17.14 -17.96 12.02
CA PHE A 594 -16.87 -16.59 11.61
C PHE A 594 -17.50 -16.26 10.25
N GLY A 595 -18.20 -15.12 10.21
CA GLY A 595 -18.95 -14.68 9.03
C GLY A 595 -20.21 -15.48 8.72
N LYS A 596 -20.67 -16.33 9.64
CA LYS A 596 -21.99 -16.99 9.60
C LYS A 596 -22.97 -16.32 10.56
N ASP A 597 -24.23 -16.73 10.51
CA ASP A 597 -25.29 -16.17 11.34
C ASP A 597 -25.34 -16.77 12.77
N THR A 598 -24.67 -17.91 13.03
CA THR A 598 -24.69 -18.61 14.35
C THR A 598 -23.44 -19.48 14.57
N PRO A 599 -22.98 -19.68 15.83
CA PRO A 599 -23.54 -19.12 17.07
C PRO A 599 -23.03 -17.70 17.32
N ASP A 600 -23.97 -16.75 17.36
CA ASP A 600 -23.79 -15.36 17.76
C ASP A 600 -24.02 -15.30 19.28
N VAL A 601 -22.91 -15.29 20.01
CA VAL A 601 -22.87 -15.44 21.48
C VAL A 601 -23.01 -14.09 22.15
N ASN A 602 -22.80 -12.98 21.46
CA ASN A 602 -22.97 -11.64 22.02
C ASN A 602 -24.28 -10.95 21.56
N GLY A 603 -24.99 -11.54 20.59
CA GLY A 603 -26.27 -11.07 20.07
C GLY A 603 -26.16 -9.89 19.11
N ASP A 604 -24.97 -9.61 18.56
CA ASP A 604 -24.71 -8.45 17.69
C ASP A 604 -25.09 -8.69 16.21
N GLY A 605 -25.49 -9.92 15.86
CA GLY A 605 -25.89 -10.34 14.52
C GLY A 605 -24.75 -10.77 13.61
N VAL A 606 -23.50 -10.81 14.09
CA VAL A 606 -22.31 -11.16 13.30
C VAL A 606 -21.35 -12.01 14.12
N VAL A 607 -21.17 -13.27 13.73
CA VAL A 607 -20.19 -14.14 14.41
C VAL A 607 -18.75 -13.69 14.09
N ASN A 608 -18.04 -13.18 15.08
CA ASN A 608 -16.69 -12.61 14.97
C ASN A 608 -15.85 -12.82 16.26
N VAL A 609 -14.72 -12.12 16.37
CA VAL A 609 -13.78 -12.26 17.50
C VAL A 609 -14.40 -11.87 18.85
N LEU A 610 -15.40 -10.99 18.87
CA LEU A 610 -16.11 -10.60 20.08
C LEU A 610 -16.93 -11.77 20.67
N ASP A 611 -17.45 -12.67 19.84
CA ASP A 611 -18.09 -13.90 20.30
C ASP A 611 -17.09 -14.87 20.94
N LEU A 612 -15.86 -14.92 20.43
CA LEU A 612 -14.79 -15.69 21.07
C LEU A 612 -14.45 -15.13 22.43
N VAL A 613 -14.36 -13.79 22.54
CA VAL A 613 -14.09 -13.12 23.81
C VAL A 613 -15.24 -13.37 24.79
N ALA A 614 -16.49 -13.36 24.32
CA ALA A 614 -17.66 -13.69 25.13
C ALA A 614 -17.56 -15.10 25.72
N VAL A 615 -17.22 -16.11 24.90
CA VAL A 615 -17.02 -17.49 25.36
C VAL A 615 -15.80 -17.61 26.29
N ALA A 616 -14.66 -17.00 25.94
CA ALA A 616 -13.43 -17.10 26.72
C ALA A 616 -13.57 -16.51 28.13
N ASN A 617 -14.34 -15.43 28.27
CA ASN A 617 -14.61 -14.79 29.56
C ASN A 617 -15.50 -15.63 30.50
N THR A 618 -16.02 -16.76 30.03
CA THR A 618 -16.84 -17.69 30.83
C THR A 618 -16.10 -18.99 31.20
N PHE A 619 -14.81 -19.09 30.89
CA PHE A 619 -13.97 -20.20 31.35
C PHE A 619 -13.82 -20.09 32.87
N GLU A 620 -14.20 -21.15 33.61
CA GLU A 620 -13.91 -21.28 35.05
C GLU A 620 -12.44 -21.62 35.34
#